data_AF-A0AAN9Y119-F1
#
_entry.id   AF-A0AAN9Y119-F1
#
_cell.length_a   1.000
_cell.length_b   1.000
_cell.length_c   1.000
_cell.angle_alpha   90.00
_cell.angle_beta   90.00
_cell.angle_gamma   90.00
#
_symmetry.space_group_name_H-M   'P 1'
#
loop_
_entity.id
_entity.type
_entity.pdbx_description
1 polymer ?
#
loop_
_entity_poly.entity_id
_entity_poly.type
_entity_poly.pdbx_seq_one_letter_code
_entity_poly.pdbx_strand_id
1 'polypeptide(L)'
;MMTSSYPDITQEAHVIEDKFFVLGNTTLDRGIRSISLEISNILIVVDASGIKERYPRRSGDKNNPTMITNADENIYMIAPRRFVKSGMATSELFSQNMVGDTIRWHITTESNNFDQSAILYDFKYYPEGIISSLDISTATKDCVQSSQTAESTNKNIPAVIRANCSYTMAEARANTPGRLQYFAHFGIFERSRKTGKYVLVGYFMWDPFLIVA
;
A
#
# COMPACT_ATOMS: atom_id res chain seq x y z
N MET A 1 -7.71 -79.09 -2.30
CA MET A 1 -9.13 -78.69 -2.39
C MET A 1 -9.19 -77.16 -2.39
N MET A 2 -9.93 -76.59 -3.35
CA MET A 2 -10.21 -75.14 -3.52
C MET A 2 -10.85 -74.53 -2.23
N THR A 3 -10.77 -73.24 -1.90
CA THR A 3 -11.35 -72.08 -2.62
C THR A 3 -10.99 -70.73 -1.95
N SER A 4 -10.93 -69.68 -2.79
CA SER A 4 -11.45 -68.30 -2.63
C SER A 4 -11.08 -67.41 -1.43
N SER A 5 -10.42 -66.28 -1.72
CA SER A 5 -10.75 -64.96 -1.15
C SER A 5 -10.39 -63.81 -2.11
N TYR A 6 -11.26 -62.80 -2.14
CA TYR A 6 -11.24 -61.58 -2.95
C TYR A 6 -9.99 -60.69 -2.69
N PRO A 7 -9.61 -59.80 -3.63
CA PRO A 7 -8.55 -58.82 -3.38
C PRO A 7 -9.04 -57.66 -2.50
N ASP A 8 -8.21 -57.33 -1.52
CA ASP A 8 -8.32 -56.18 -0.63
C ASP A 8 -7.99 -54.89 -1.39
N ILE A 9 -8.85 -53.88 -1.27
CA ILE A 9 -8.65 -52.55 -1.88
C ILE A 9 -8.34 -51.60 -0.73
N THR A 10 -7.06 -51.44 -0.40
CA THR A 10 -6.59 -50.43 0.55
C THR A 10 -5.34 -49.73 0.00
N GLN A 11 -5.56 -48.48 -0.42
CA GLN A 11 -4.65 -47.32 -0.43
C GLN A 11 -3.15 -47.55 -0.70
N GLU A 12 -2.72 -47.20 -1.92
CA GLU A 12 -1.37 -46.67 -2.14
C GLU A 12 -1.42 -45.13 -2.07
N ALA A 13 -1.05 -44.59 -0.92
CA ALA A 13 -0.64 -43.20 -0.82
C ALA A 13 0.76 -43.07 -1.42
N HIS A 14 0.86 -42.54 -2.63
CA HIS A 14 2.14 -42.08 -3.18
C HIS A 14 2.63 -40.88 -2.35
N VAL A 15 3.47 -41.15 -1.36
CA VAL A 15 4.30 -40.15 -0.72
C VAL A 15 5.38 -39.76 -1.73
N ILE A 16 5.26 -38.56 -2.29
CA ILE A 16 6.38 -37.92 -2.96
C ILE A 16 7.32 -37.45 -1.83
N GLU A 17 8.34 -38.24 -1.53
CA GLU A 17 9.45 -37.79 -0.70
C GLU A 17 10.24 -36.75 -1.49
N ASP A 18 10.04 -35.47 -1.17
CA ASP A 18 10.95 -34.41 -1.58
C ASP A 18 12.33 -34.67 -0.97
N LYS A 19 13.23 -35.20 -1.80
CA LYS A 19 14.65 -35.36 -1.49
C LYS A 19 15.26 -33.99 -1.25
N PHE A 20 15.42 -33.63 0.02
CA PHE A 20 16.36 -32.58 0.43
C PHE A 20 17.78 -32.99 0.02
N PHE A 21 18.26 -32.39 -1.06
CA PHE A 21 19.67 -32.46 -1.45
C PHE A 21 20.46 -31.51 -0.54
N VAL A 22 21.15 -32.07 0.47
CA VAL A 22 22.18 -31.34 1.21
C VAL A 22 23.48 -31.48 0.43
N LEU A 23 23.88 -30.42 -0.28
CA LEU A 23 25.25 -30.27 -0.79
C LEU A 23 25.94 -29.12 -0.06
N GLY A 24 27.14 -29.45 0.44
CA GLY A 24 27.92 -28.63 1.35
C GLY A 24 28.50 -27.36 0.73
N ASN A 25 28.85 -26.46 1.65
CA ASN A 25 29.74 -25.30 1.53
C ASN A 25 30.39 -25.06 0.17
N THR A 26 29.85 -24.10 -0.58
CA THR A 26 30.62 -23.05 -1.27
C THR A 26 29.67 -21.96 -1.75
N THR A 27 29.87 -20.72 -1.26
CA THR A 27 29.46 -19.44 -1.89
C THR A 27 28.23 -19.45 -2.80
N LEU A 28 27.02 -19.45 -2.21
CA LEU A 28 25.77 -19.19 -2.94
C LEU A 28 24.68 -18.60 -2.01
N ASP A 29 25.07 -17.65 -1.16
CA ASP A 29 24.11 -16.86 -0.34
C ASP A 29 23.67 -15.57 -1.07
N ARG A 30 23.66 -15.59 -2.40
CA ARG A 30 22.97 -14.58 -3.21
C ARG A 30 21.66 -15.15 -3.70
N GLY A 31 20.70 -15.15 -2.78
CA GLY A 31 19.30 -14.86 -3.06
C GLY A 31 18.58 -15.83 -3.99
N ILE A 32 18.13 -16.95 -3.43
CA ILE A 32 16.85 -17.50 -3.87
C ILE A 32 15.80 -16.44 -3.45
N ARG A 33 15.47 -15.51 -4.35
CA ARG A 33 14.24 -14.73 -4.20
C ARG A 33 13.11 -15.74 -4.26
N SER A 34 12.42 -15.89 -3.14
CA SER A 34 11.15 -16.60 -3.10
C SER A 34 10.30 -16.12 -4.27
N ILE A 35 9.78 -17.04 -5.10
CA ILE A 35 8.82 -16.75 -6.18
C ILE A 35 7.43 -16.35 -5.62
N SER A 36 7.39 -15.82 -4.39
CA SER A 36 6.15 -15.41 -3.76
C SER A 36 5.69 -14.12 -4.37
N LEU A 37 4.43 -14.09 -4.78
CA LEU A 37 3.72 -12.84 -5.04
C LEU A 37 3.72 -12.04 -3.73
N GLU A 38 4.26 -10.83 -3.75
CA GLU A 38 4.31 -10.00 -2.56
C GLU A 38 3.35 -8.80 -2.64
N ILE A 39 3.09 -8.19 -1.48
CA ILE A 39 2.35 -6.93 -1.37
C ILE A 39 3.32 -5.81 -0.99
N SER A 40 3.50 -4.87 -1.91
CA SER A 40 4.26 -3.65 -1.73
C SER A 40 3.35 -2.53 -1.24
N ASN A 41 3.41 -2.25 0.07
CA ASN A 41 2.65 -1.15 0.67
C ASN A 41 3.46 0.14 0.57
N ILE A 42 2.90 1.13 -0.11
CA ILE A 42 3.46 2.46 -0.28
C ILE A 42 2.60 3.42 0.54
N LEU A 43 3.19 4.03 1.57
CA LEU A 43 2.58 5.12 2.33
C LEU A 43 3.00 6.46 1.72
N ILE A 44 2.01 7.25 1.32
CA ILE A 44 2.15 8.63 0.88
C ILE A 44 1.80 9.52 2.07
N VAL A 45 2.75 10.34 2.51
CA VAL A 45 2.57 11.34 3.56
C VAL A 45 2.54 12.71 2.92
N VAL A 46 1.49 13.48 3.22
CA VAL A 46 1.23 14.79 2.64
C VAL A 46 1.36 15.87 3.71
N ASP A 47 2.27 16.83 3.48
CA ASP A 47 2.26 18.12 4.18
C ASP A 47 1.13 18.99 3.61
N ALA A 48 -0.06 18.82 4.20
CA ALA A 48 -1.25 19.51 3.76
C ALA A 48 -1.20 21.02 4.04
N SER A 49 -0.45 21.46 5.05
CA SER A 49 -0.30 22.87 5.39
C SER A 49 0.58 23.60 4.39
N GLY A 50 1.74 23.02 4.05
CA GLY A 50 2.63 23.57 3.03
C GLY A 50 1.98 23.62 1.65
N ILE A 51 1.22 22.59 1.25
CA ILE A 51 0.43 22.64 0.00
C ILE A 51 -0.61 23.75 0.05
N LYS A 52 -1.36 23.88 1.14
CA LYS A 52 -2.39 24.92 1.28
C LYS A 52 -1.82 26.34 1.15
N GLU A 53 -0.61 26.56 1.67
CA GLU A 53 0.11 27.84 1.59
C GLU A 53 0.66 28.09 0.18
N ARG A 54 1.32 27.09 -0.42
CA ARG A 54 1.94 27.19 -1.74
C ARG A 54 0.93 27.36 -2.87
N TYR A 55 -0.27 26.77 -2.72
CA TYR A 55 -1.33 26.79 -3.74
C TYR A 55 -2.57 27.55 -3.22
N PRO A 56 -2.53 28.90 -3.18
CA PRO A 56 -3.67 29.71 -2.76
C PRO A 56 -4.81 29.69 -3.77
N ARG A 57 -4.50 29.48 -5.07
CA ARG A 57 -5.46 29.29 -6.17
C ARG A 57 -5.60 27.82 -6.52
N ARG A 58 -6.15 27.05 -5.58
CA ARG A 58 -6.40 25.62 -5.71
C ARG A 58 -7.80 25.33 -6.24
N SER A 59 -7.93 24.23 -6.97
CA SER A 59 -9.19 23.77 -7.54
C SER A 59 -10.15 23.23 -6.48
N GLY A 60 -11.42 23.61 -6.60
CA GLY A 60 -12.55 22.98 -5.91
C GLY A 60 -13.25 21.91 -6.75
N ASP A 61 -12.74 21.58 -7.93
CA ASP A 61 -13.29 20.56 -8.83
C ASP A 61 -12.37 19.33 -8.90
N LYS A 62 -12.90 18.17 -8.51
CA LYS A 62 -12.18 16.90 -8.51
C LYS A 62 -11.75 16.43 -9.90
N ASN A 63 -12.45 16.87 -10.95
CA ASN A 63 -12.15 16.48 -12.33
C ASN A 63 -11.02 17.31 -12.94
N ASN A 64 -10.70 18.45 -12.31
CA ASN A 64 -9.62 19.34 -12.71
C ASN A 64 -8.79 19.73 -11.47
N PRO A 65 -8.07 18.78 -10.84
CA PRO A 65 -7.29 19.04 -9.64
C PRO A 65 -6.08 19.94 -9.92
N THR A 66 -5.56 20.56 -8.87
CA THR A 66 -4.35 21.40 -8.93
C THR A 66 -3.11 20.51 -9.05
N MET A 67 -2.30 20.69 -10.09
CA MET A 67 -1.01 20.00 -10.22
C MET A 67 0.00 20.52 -9.19
N ILE A 68 0.68 19.61 -8.49
CA ILE A 68 1.78 19.92 -7.59
C ILE A 68 3.10 19.73 -8.34
N THR A 69 3.77 20.83 -8.71
CA THR A 69 4.96 20.79 -9.59
C THR A 69 6.30 20.72 -8.85
N ASN A 70 6.30 20.79 -7.52
CA ASN A 70 7.49 20.65 -6.66
C ASN A 70 7.14 19.71 -5.49
N ALA A 71 6.72 18.50 -5.82
CA ALA A 71 6.13 17.59 -4.85
C ALA A 71 7.10 17.17 -3.74
N ASP A 72 8.42 17.19 -3.98
CA ASP A 72 9.45 16.81 -2.98
C ASP A 72 9.43 17.68 -1.71
N GLU A 73 8.84 18.86 -1.75
CA GLU A 73 8.71 19.73 -0.58
C GLU A 73 7.52 19.36 0.32
N ASN A 74 6.52 18.64 -0.20
CA ASN A 74 5.27 18.41 0.52
C ASN A 74 4.69 17.00 0.43
N ILE A 75 5.32 16.10 -0.34
CA ILE A 75 4.86 14.72 -0.52
C ILE A 75 6.05 13.80 -0.30
N TYR A 76 5.86 12.82 0.58
CA TYR A 76 6.88 11.85 0.96
C TYR A 76 6.34 10.44 0.79
N MET A 77 7.05 9.62 0.03
CA MET A 77 6.70 8.22 -0.17
C MET A 77 7.61 7.29 0.64
N ILE A 78 7.00 6.35 1.35
CA ILE A 78 7.69 5.36 2.16
C ILE A 78 7.16 3.97 1.81
N ALA A 79 8.05 3.01 1.63
CA ALA A 79 7.70 1.61 1.43
C ALA A 79 8.71 0.70 2.15
N PRO A 80 8.40 -0.59 2.37
CA PRO A 80 9.36 -1.53 2.92
C PRO A 80 10.65 -1.54 2.10
N ARG A 81 11.81 -1.46 2.77
CA ARG A 81 13.14 -1.30 2.14
C ARG A 81 13.43 -2.29 1.02
N ARG A 82 12.91 -3.51 1.10
CA ARG A 82 13.09 -4.55 0.06
C ARG A 82 12.48 -4.18 -1.30
N PHE A 83 11.46 -3.33 -1.33
CA PHE A 83 10.81 -2.86 -2.55
C PHE A 83 11.39 -1.53 -3.04
N VAL A 84 12.36 -0.92 -2.35
CA VAL A 84 12.85 0.42 -2.66
C VAL A 84 14.26 0.35 -3.21
N LYS A 85 14.44 0.83 -4.44
CA LYS A 85 15.75 1.00 -5.07
C LYS A 85 16.39 2.33 -4.68
N SER A 86 15.61 3.42 -4.70
CA SER A 86 16.03 4.78 -4.33
C SER A 86 14.81 5.69 -4.09
N GLY A 87 15.02 6.90 -3.57
CA GLY A 87 13.96 7.91 -3.42
C GLY A 87 13.00 7.70 -2.25
N MET A 88 13.40 6.91 -1.24
CA MET A 88 12.65 6.81 0.01
C MET A 88 12.54 8.18 0.68
N ALA A 89 11.35 8.52 1.20
CA ALA A 89 11.04 9.81 1.80
C ALA A 89 11.25 11.01 0.86
N THR A 90 11.01 10.80 -0.44
CA THR A 90 10.87 11.87 -1.44
C THR A 90 9.53 11.71 -2.16
N SER A 91 9.17 12.64 -3.04
CA SER A 91 7.95 12.50 -3.84
C SER A 91 8.10 11.52 -5.00
N GLU A 92 9.30 10.99 -5.24
CA GLU A 92 9.58 10.00 -6.28
C GLU A 92 10.16 8.73 -5.66
N LEU A 93 9.33 7.71 -5.45
CA LEU A 93 9.80 6.43 -4.97
C LEU A 93 10.12 5.49 -6.14
N PHE A 94 11.41 5.23 -6.35
CA PHE A 94 11.84 4.19 -7.27
C PHE A 94 11.64 2.83 -6.61
N SER A 95 10.40 2.33 -6.67
CA SER A 95 10.08 0.98 -6.23
C SER A 95 10.42 -0.03 -7.32
N GLN A 96 10.95 -1.19 -6.94
CA GLN A 96 11.20 -2.31 -7.82
C GLN A 96 10.29 -3.47 -7.39
N ASN A 97 9.10 -3.52 -8.01
CA ASN A 97 8.15 -4.62 -7.85
C ASN A 97 8.37 -5.62 -8.97
N MET A 98 8.17 -6.90 -8.71
CA MET A 98 8.23 -7.94 -9.72
C MET A 98 6.87 -8.12 -10.38
N VAL A 99 6.86 -8.58 -11.63
CA VAL A 99 5.62 -9.05 -12.26
C VAL A 99 4.91 -10.05 -11.35
N GLY A 100 3.63 -9.81 -11.11
CA GLY A 100 2.79 -10.60 -10.20
C GLY A 100 2.61 -9.99 -8.80
N ASP A 101 3.46 -9.05 -8.39
CA ASP A 101 3.29 -8.35 -7.11
C ASP A 101 2.02 -7.48 -7.12
N THR A 102 1.47 -7.28 -5.93
CA THR A 102 0.41 -6.32 -5.68
C THR A 102 1.03 -5.04 -5.12
N ILE A 103 0.80 -3.91 -5.78
CA ILE A 103 1.19 -2.60 -5.28
C ILE A 103 -0.02 -1.96 -4.63
N ARG A 104 0.13 -1.50 -3.39
CA ARG A 104 -0.92 -0.88 -2.61
C ARG A 104 -0.49 0.48 -2.10
N TRP A 105 -1.27 1.51 -2.38
CA TRP A 105 -1.05 2.86 -1.91
C TRP A 105 -1.98 3.23 -0.77
N HIS A 106 -1.41 3.89 0.23
CA HIS A 106 -2.12 4.57 1.30
C HIS A 106 -1.73 6.03 1.28
N ILE A 107 -2.63 6.90 1.70
CA ILE A 107 -2.35 8.32 1.85
C ILE A 107 -2.71 8.78 3.25
N THR A 108 -1.90 9.66 3.82
CA THR A 108 -2.15 10.31 5.10
C THR A 108 -1.50 11.68 5.12
N THR A 109 -1.80 12.48 6.15
CA THR A 109 -1.06 13.69 6.48
C THR A 109 -0.07 13.43 7.62
N GLU A 110 0.81 14.39 7.90
CA GLU A 110 1.72 14.32 9.04
C GLU A 110 0.99 14.18 10.39
N SER A 111 -0.25 14.68 10.47
CA SER A 111 -1.14 14.51 11.63
C SER A 111 -1.90 13.18 11.64
N ASN A 112 -1.51 12.22 10.80
CA ASN A 112 -2.22 10.97 10.55
C ASN A 112 -3.72 11.18 10.24
N ASN A 113 -4.00 12.14 9.36
CA ASN A 113 -5.36 12.54 8.97
C ASN A 113 -6.24 13.11 10.11
N PHE A 114 -5.67 13.52 11.26
CA PHE A 114 -6.45 13.94 12.43
C PHE A 114 -6.83 15.43 12.49
N ASP A 115 -5.98 16.34 12.01
CA ASP A 115 -6.30 17.79 11.95
C ASP A 115 -6.57 18.21 10.50
N GLN A 116 -5.68 17.76 9.62
CA GLN A 116 -5.84 17.83 8.18
C GLN A 116 -5.88 16.40 7.66
N SER A 117 -6.71 16.13 6.66
CA SER A 117 -6.82 14.80 6.06
C SER A 117 -6.53 14.87 4.57
N ALA A 118 -5.77 13.91 4.05
CA ALA A 118 -5.58 13.69 2.63
C ALA A 118 -6.31 12.39 2.24
N ILE A 119 -7.15 12.46 1.20
CA ILE A 119 -7.97 11.32 0.75
C ILE A 119 -7.72 11.09 -0.74
N LEU A 120 -7.20 9.92 -1.06
CA LEU A 120 -6.95 9.44 -2.41
C LEU A 120 -8.27 9.05 -3.05
N TYR A 121 -8.53 9.52 -4.27
CA TYR A 121 -9.82 9.26 -4.94
C TYR A 121 -9.71 8.81 -6.39
N ASP A 122 -8.56 8.99 -7.04
CA ASP A 122 -8.35 8.54 -8.42
C ASP A 122 -6.85 8.35 -8.71
N PHE A 123 -6.53 7.49 -9.66
CA PHE A 123 -5.24 7.49 -10.34
C PHE A 123 -5.43 7.39 -11.84
N LYS A 124 -4.64 8.18 -12.55
CA LYS A 124 -4.46 8.03 -13.99
C LYS A 124 -3.03 7.59 -14.22
N TYR A 125 -2.76 6.75 -15.22
CA TYR A 125 -1.40 6.28 -15.46
C TYR A 125 -1.15 5.99 -16.93
N TYR A 126 0.13 6.03 -17.30
CA TYR A 126 0.60 5.74 -18.65
C TYR A 126 2.03 5.16 -18.61
N PRO A 127 2.38 4.20 -19.50
CA PRO A 127 1.49 3.52 -20.43
C PRO A 127 0.57 2.52 -19.72
N GLU A 128 -0.55 2.19 -20.38
CA GLU A 128 -1.47 1.14 -19.91
C GLU A 128 -0.82 -0.25 -20.01
N GLY A 129 -1.31 -1.22 -19.24
CA GLY A 129 -0.90 -2.63 -19.31
C GLY A 129 0.30 -3.03 -18.43
N ILE A 130 1.07 -2.08 -17.90
CA ILE A 130 2.15 -2.38 -16.92
C ILE A 130 1.56 -2.84 -15.58
N ILE A 131 0.48 -2.19 -15.15
CA ILE A 131 -0.32 -2.59 -13.99
C ILE A 131 -1.76 -2.88 -14.42
N SER A 132 -2.50 -3.62 -13.59
CA SER A 132 -3.95 -3.77 -13.74
C SER A 132 -4.66 -2.43 -13.58
N SER A 133 -5.95 -2.40 -13.94
CA SER A 133 -6.82 -1.30 -13.52
C SER A 133 -6.71 -1.12 -12.01
N LEU A 134 -6.62 0.13 -11.57
CA LEU A 134 -6.56 0.46 -10.17
C LEU A 134 -7.93 0.24 -9.52
N ASP A 135 -7.94 -0.43 -8.37
CA ASP A 135 -9.09 -0.49 -7.47
C ASP A 135 -8.87 0.41 -6.26
N ILE A 136 -9.83 1.28 -5.94
CA ILE A 136 -9.85 2.04 -4.69
C ILE A 136 -10.98 1.49 -3.84
N SER A 137 -10.62 0.84 -2.74
CA SER A 137 -11.56 0.16 -1.87
C SER A 137 -11.28 0.44 -0.40
N THR A 138 -12.32 0.28 0.41
CA THR A 138 -12.26 0.41 1.87
C THR A 138 -12.55 -0.93 2.51
N ALA A 139 -11.60 -1.44 3.28
CA ALA A 139 -11.82 -2.57 4.17
C ALA A 139 -12.20 -2.09 5.57
N THR A 140 -13.00 -2.87 6.28
CA THR A 140 -13.33 -2.65 7.70
C THR A 140 -12.91 -3.85 8.52
N LYS A 141 -12.15 -3.61 9.60
CA LYS A 141 -11.81 -4.63 10.60
C LYS A 141 -11.59 -4.01 11.96
N ASP A 142 -11.56 -4.83 12.99
CA ASP A 142 -11.17 -4.39 14.32
C ASP A 142 -9.70 -3.91 14.31
N CYS A 143 -9.42 -2.83 15.02
CA CYS A 143 -8.08 -2.26 15.12
C CYS A 143 -7.68 -1.89 16.55
N VAL A 144 -6.37 -1.86 16.79
CA VAL A 144 -5.79 -1.41 18.06
C VAL A 144 -5.57 0.10 18.00
N GLN A 145 -6.04 0.83 19.01
CA GLN A 145 -5.83 2.26 19.16
C GLN A 145 -5.25 2.57 20.54
N SER A 146 -4.49 3.67 20.63
CA SER A 146 -4.07 4.20 21.93
C SER A 146 -5.29 4.65 22.72
N SER A 147 -5.32 4.34 24.02
CA SER A 147 -6.29 4.84 24.98
C SER A 147 -5.55 5.50 26.14
N GLN A 148 -6.20 6.40 26.87
CA GLN A 148 -5.70 6.92 28.15
C GLN A 148 -6.60 6.53 29.33
N THR A 149 -7.66 5.74 29.08
CA THR A 149 -8.66 5.38 30.08
C THR A 149 -8.47 3.93 30.57
N ALA A 150 -9.11 3.59 31.69
CA ALA A 150 -9.03 2.29 32.36
C ALA A 150 -9.55 1.09 31.53
N GLU A 151 -10.12 1.33 30.34
CA GLU A 151 -10.55 0.31 29.38
C GLU A 151 -9.39 -0.29 28.57
N SER A 152 -8.15 -0.03 28.98
CA SER A 152 -6.99 -0.64 28.33
C SER A 152 -7.05 -2.17 28.42
N THR A 153 -6.96 -2.84 27.27
CA THR A 153 -6.82 -4.30 27.21
C THR A 153 -5.43 -4.78 27.64
N ASN A 154 -4.47 -3.87 27.81
CA ASN A 154 -3.10 -4.17 28.22
C ASN A 154 -2.67 -3.30 29.43
N LYS A 155 -2.16 -3.94 30.49
CA LYS A 155 -1.74 -3.26 31.72
C LYS A 155 -0.43 -2.46 31.58
N ASN A 156 0.35 -2.71 30.52
CA ASN A 156 1.67 -2.10 30.32
C ASN A 156 1.68 -0.97 29.29
N ILE A 157 0.72 -0.96 28.36
CA ILE A 157 0.55 0.12 27.37
C ILE A 157 -0.96 0.36 27.25
N PRO A 158 -1.42 1.61 27.43
CA PRO A 158 -2.85 1.88 27.41
C PRO A 158 -3.37 1.83 25.96
N ALA A 159 -4.08 0.74 25.62
CA ALA A 159 -4.56 0.44 24.28
C ALA A 159 -5.96 -0.21 24.33
N VAL A 160 -6.81 0.11 23.35
CA VAL A 160 -8.17 -0.42 23.23
C VAL A 160 -8.36 -1.06 21.86
N ILE A 161 -9.19 -2.10 21.79
CA ILE A 161 -9.65 -2.67 20.52
C ILE A 161 -10.92 -1.92 20.10
N ARG A 162 -10.87 -1.24 18.96
CA ARG A 162 -12.03 -0.56 18.36
C ARG A 162 -12.56 -1.41 17.22
N ALA A 163 -13.86 -1.67 17.24
CA ALA A 163 -14.53 -2.37 16.14
C ALA A 163 -14.69 -1.49 14.90
N ASN A 164 -14.73 -2.11 13.72
CA ASN A 164 -15.08 -1.46 12.44
C ASN A 164 -14.19 -0.28 12.04
N CYS A 165 -12.88 -0.36 12.28
CA CYS A 165 -11.94 0.63 11.77
C CYS A 165 -11.86 0.52 10.24
N SER A 166 -12.03 1.65 9.56
CA SER A 166 -11.89 1.73 8.11
C SER A 166 -10.44 1.87 7.69
N TYR A 167 -10.10 1.17 6.61
CA TYR A 167 -8.79 1.19 5.98
C TYR A 167 -8.99 1.29 4.47
N THR A 168 -8.73 2.49 3.93
CA THR A 168 -8.83 2.74 2.49
C THR A 168 -7.49 2.55 1.83
N MET A 169 -7.50 1.91 0.66
CA MET A 169 -6.33 1.67 -0.15
C MET A 169 -6.66 1.84 -1.63
N ALA A 170 -5.64 2.22 -2.40
CA ALA A 170 -5.62 2.01 -3.83
C ALA A 170 -4.73 0.80 -4.13
N GLU A 171 -5.12 -0.08 -5.04
CA GLU A 171 -4.40 -1.33 -5.33
C GLU A 171 -4.37 -1.64 -6.82
N ALA A 172 -3.22 -2.12 -7.30
CA ALA A 172 -3.07 -2.68 -8.64
C ALA A 172 -2.06 -3.84 -8.65
N ARG A 173 -2.23 -4.77 -9.58
CA ARG A 173 -1.30 -5.88 -9.82
C ARG A 173 -0.27 -5.49 -10.88
N ALA A 174 1.00 -5.79 -10.64
CA ALA A 174 2.05 -5.69 -11.64
C ALA A 174 1.87 -6.78 -12.70
N ASN A 175 1.63 -6.40 -13.95
CA ASN A 175 1.29 -7.32 -15.03
C ASN A 175 2.47 -7.58 -15.97
N THR A 176 3.19 -6.53 -16.36
CA THR A 176 4.30 -6.62 -17.32
C THR A 176 5.45 -5.72 -16.89
N PRO A 177 6.71 -6.08 -17.21
CA PRO A 177 7.85 -5.23 -16.89
C PRO A 177 7.76 -3.90 -17.63
N GLY A 178 8.17 -2.82 -16.97
CA GLY A 178 8.17 -1.50 -17.58
C GLY A 178 8.24 -0.37 -16.56
N ARG A 179 8.36 0.86 -17.09
CA ARG A 179 8.24 2.10 -16.31
C ARG A 179 6.91 2.76 -16.67
N LEU A 180 6.13 3.11 -15.66
CA LEU A 180 4.95 3.95 -15.81
C LEU A 180 5.08 5.24 -15.01
N GLN A 181 4.37 6.26 -15.45
CA GLN A 181 4.04 7.44 -14.65
C GLN A 181 2.58 7.31 -14.22
N TYR A 182 2.30 7.58 -12.95
CA TYR A 182 0.93 7.66 -12.46
C TYR A 182 0.68 9.04 -11.86
N PHE A 183 -0.57 9.48 -11.87
CA PHE A 183 -1.05 10.73 -11.32
C PHE A 183 -1.96 10.39 -10.15
N ALA A 184 -1.46 10.50 -8.93
CA ALA A 184 -2.27 10.27 -7.73
C ALA A 184 -3.14 11.50 -7.47
N HIS A 185 -4.46 11.34 -7.53
CA HIS A 185 -5.42 12.41 -7.30
C HIS A 185 -5.97 12.32 -5.88
N PHE A 186 -5.91 13.42 -5.14
CA PHE A 186 -6.35 13.45 -3.75
C PHE A 186 -7.00 14.77 -3.35
N GLY A 187 -7.92 14.70 -2.39
CA GLY A 187 -8.53 15.86 -1.76
C GLY A 187 -7.88 16.13 -0.40
N ILE A 188 -7.63 17.40 -0.09
CA ILE A 188 -7.23 17.82 1.26
C ILE A 188 -8.45 18.38 1.98
N PHE A 189 -8.65 17.95 3.21
CA PHE A 189 -9.65 18.47 4.14
C PHE A 189 -8.96 19.05 5.37
N GLU A 190 -9.53 20.08 5.96
CA GLU A 190 -9.03 20.69 7.19
C GLU A 190 -10.15 20.86 8.19
N ARG A 191 -9.88 20.56 9.46
CA ARG A 191 -10.84 20.79 10.54
C ARG A 191 -10.96 22.28 10.83
N SER A 192 -12.14 22.84 10.58
CA SER A 192 -12.45 24.23 10.90
C SER A 192 -12.39 24.46 12.41
N ARG A 193 -11.55 25.38 12.86
CA ARG A 193 -11.48 25.79 14.28
C ARG A 193 -12.78 26.46 14.77
N LYS A 194 -13.59 27.03 13.87
CA LYS A 194 -14.84 27.70 14.22
C LYS A 194 -15.99 26.72 14.44
N THR A 195 -16.07 25.66 13.63
CA THR A 195 -17.23 24.76 13.61
C THR A 195 -16.90 23.34 14.06
N GLY A 196 -15.61 23.00 14.19
CA GLY A 196 -15.14 21.65 14.47
C GLY A 196 -15.32 20.64 13.32
N LYS A 197 -15.92 21.06 12.20
CA LYS A 197 -16.19 20.23 11.02
C LYS A 197 -15.05 20.29 10.03
N TYR A 198 -14.83 19.20 9.30
CA TYR A 198 -13.91 19.19 8.17
C TYR A 198 -14.50 19.94 6.98
N VAL A 199 -13.67 20.77 6.35
CA VAL A 199 -13.99 21.49 5.12
C VAL A 199 -12.98 21.12 4.03
N LEU A 200 -13.45 21.02 2.79
CA LEU A 200 -12.57 20.81 1.64
C LEU A 200 -11.64 22.01 1.49
N VAL A 201 -10.35 21.75 1.46
CA VAL A 201 -9.30 22.73 1.13
C VAL A 201 -9.19 22.84 -0.38
N GLY A 202 -9.09 21.71 -1.09
CA GLY A 202 -9.03 21.64 -2.55
C GLY A 202 -8.68 20.25 -3.04
N TYR A 203 -8.70 20.08 -4.36
CA TYR A 203 -8.26 18.87 -5.06
C TYR A 203 -6.90 19.08 -5.69
N PHE A 204 -6.06 18.05 -5.61
CA PHE A 204 -4.66 18.07 -6.01
C PHE A 204 -4.28 16.79 -6.75
N MET A 205 -3.23 16.89 -7.56
CA MET A 205 -2.58 15.74 -8.17
C MET A 205 -1.06 15.92 -8.19
N TRP A 206 -0.35 14.79 -8.18
CA TRP A 206 1.10 14.70 -8.33
C TRP A 206 1.45 13.43 -9.11
N ASP A 207 2.59 13.43 -9.82
CA ASP A 207 2.87 12.58 -10.98
C ASP A 207 4.13 11.68 -10.86
N PRO A 208 4.21 10.77 -9.87
CA PRO A 208 5.40 9.96 -9.66
C PRO A 208 5.59 8.83 -10.67
N PHE A 209 6.80 8.26 -10.65
CA PHE A 209 7.13 7.06 -11.43
C PHE A 209 7.04 5.76 -10.62
N LEU A 210 6.67 4.69 -11.30
CA LEU A 210 6.74 3.31 -10.82
C LEU A 210 7.51 2.45 -11.82
N ILE A 211 8.33 1.54 -11.32
CA ILE A 211 9.04 0.55 -12.12
C ILE A 211 8.59 -0.86 -11.72
N VAL A 212 8.19 -1.64 -12.72
CA VAL A 212 7.97 -3.09 -12.62
C VAL A 212 9.12 -3.78 -13.34
N ALA A 213 9.76 -4.72 -12.65
CA ALA A 213 10.89 -5.52 -13.15
C ALA A 213 10.47 -6.93 -13.56
#